data_AF-A0A960P5W6-F1
#
_entry.id   AF-A0A960P5W6-F1
#
_cell.length_a   1.000
_cell.length_b   1.000
_cell.length_c   1.000
_cell.angle_alpha   90.00
_cell.angle_beta   90.00
_cell.angle_gamma   90.00
#
_symmetry.space_group_name_H-M   'P 1'
#
loop_
_entity.id
_entity.type
_entity.pdbx_description
1 polymer ?
#
loop_
_entity_poly.entity_id
_entity_poly.type
_entity_poly.pdbx_seq_one_letter_code
_entity_poly.pdbx_strand_id
1 'polypeptide(L)'
;MAAYEAEVDELRAQAQALEEEVVALRRRLQEAPKRVRTLEERLLETKGQLAQAVSQNEKLTYTLREAREHIATLREEVDKLTQPPSAYGTLLARNEDGTVDVFSGGRKMRVALHPEIGDTEIERGAEVVLNESLNVVLARSGEVTGEVVTLKELLPDRTRALIAGRADEERVVELADTLVGERLRAGDAVLMDARSGLLLERLPRPEVEELVLEEVPDISYEDVGGLDDQIEQITDAVELPFVHQALFAEFQLPAPKGILLYGPPGCGKTLIAKAVANSLAKKVAEVSGDSEARSYFLNIKGPELLNKYVGET
;
A
#
# COMPACT_ATOMS: atom_id res chain seq x y z
N MET A 1 84.52 35.09 72.46
CA MET A 1 84.88 35.56 71.11
C MET A 1 84.15 34.73 70.06
N ALA A 2 84.44 33.44 69.90
CA ALA A 2 83.79 32.59 68.87
C ALA A 2 82.25 32.43 68.96
N ALA A 3 81.67 32.31 70.16
CA ALA A 3 80.22 32.20 70.33
C ALA A 3 79.47 33.51 69.99
N TYR A 4 80.13 34.66 70.23
CA TYR A 4 79.60 35.98 69.93
C TYR A 4 79.69 36.31 68.43
N GLU A 5 80.72 35.80 67.74
CA GLU A 5 80.83 35.87 66.28
C GLU A 5 79.76 35.01 65.57
N ALA A 6 79.50 33.79 66.07
CA ALA A 6 78.45 32.93 65.52
C ALA A 6 77.04 33.54 65.68
N GLU A 7 76.74 34.13 66.83
CA GLU A 7 75.47 34.83 67.09
C GLU A 7 75.32 36.08 66.22
N VAL A 8 76.41 36.82 65.99
CA VAL A 8 76.42 37.98 65.08
C VAL A 8 76.23 37.58 63.62
N ASP A 9 76.81 36.46 63.18
CA ASP A 9 76.65 35.97 61.81
C ASP A 9 75.25 35.37 61.57
N GLU A 10 74.66 34.70 62.56
CA GLU A 10 73.27 34.24 62.52
C GLU A 10 72.28 35.42 62.47
N LEU A 11 72.50 36.46 63.28
CA LEU A 11 71.71 37.69 63.23
C LEU A 11 71.88 38.45 61.91
N ARG A 12 73.08 38.43 61.30
CA ARG A 12 73.32 39.01 59.97
C ARG A 12 72.60 38.23 58.87
N ALA A 13 72.59 36.90 58.93
CA ALA A 13 71.86 36.07 57.99
C ALA A 13 70.33 36.27 58.12
N GLN A 14 69.82 36.39 59.35
CA GLN A 14 68.42 36.72 59.60
C GLN A 14 68.06 38.13 59.11
N ALA A 15 68.95 39.11 59.33
CA ALA A 15 68.76 40.47 58.81
C ALA A 15 68.76 40.51 57.28
N GLN A 16 69.66 39.78 56.61
CA GLN A 16 69.66 39.66 55.14
C GLN A 16 68.39 38.98 54.63
N ALA A 17 67.92 37.90 55.25
CA ALA A 17 66.68 37.23 54.87
C ALA A 17 65.45 38.14 55.03
N LEU A 18 65.38 38.90 56.13
CA LEU A 18 64.32 39.90 56.35
C LEU A 18 64.42 41.07 55.37
N GLU A 19 65.62 41.52 55.02
CA GLU A 19 65.83 42.55 54.00
C GLU A 19 65.37 42.07 52.61
N GLU A 20 65.70 40.84 52.22
CA GLU A 20 65.22 40.21 50.98
C GLU A 20 63.69 40.07 50.98
N GLU A 21 63.10 39.67 52.11
CA GLU A 21 61.64 39.58 52.27
C GLU A 21 60.98 40.95 52.18
N VAL A 22 61.55 41.99 52.80
CA VAL A 22 61.08 43.38 52.69
C VAL A 22 61.20 43.90 51.26
N VAL A 23 62.26 43.57 50.54
CA VAL A 23 62.42 43.93 49.12
C VAL A 23 61.37 43.20 48.25
N ALA A 24 61.13 41.91 48.49
CA ALA A 24 60.10 41.15 47.80
C ALA A 24 58.69 41.68 48.09
N LEU A 25 58.39 42.00 49.35
CA LEU A 25 57.13 42.61 49.78
C LEU A 25 56.94 44.00 49.18
N ARG A 26 57.98 44.85 49.19
CA ARG A 26 57.96 46.18 48.55
C ARG A 26 57.72 46.07 47.04
N ARG A 27 58.36 45.11 46.36
CA ARG A 27 58.12 44.86 44.94
C ARG A 27 56.68 44.40 44.67
N ARG A 28 56.14 43.48 45.47
CA ARG A 28 54.74 43.07 45.38
C ARG A 28 53.79 44.23 45.65
N LEU A 29 54.10 45.11 46.60
CA LEU A 29 53.30 46.28 46.93
C LEU A 29 53.36 47.34 45.82
N GLN A 30 54.47 47.43 45.08
CA GLN A 30 54.60 48.28 43.88
C GLN A 30 53.91 47.69 42.65
N GLU A 31 53.85 46.36 42.51
CA GLU A 31 53.17 45.66 41.40
C GLU A 31 51.67 45.47 41.64
N ALA A 32 51.21 45.46 42.90
CA ALA A 32 49.81 45.28 43.28
C ALA A 32 48.86 46.32 42.65
N PRO A 33 49.15 47.64 42.61
CA PRO A 33 48.29 48.62 41.95
C PRO A 33 48.11 48.34 40.45
N LYS A 34 49.18 47.89 39.77
CA LYS A 34 49.11 47.51 38.35
C LYS A 34 48.23 46.27 38.15
N ARG A 35 48.34 45.28 39.03
CA ARG A 35 47.53 44.05 38.98
C ARG A 35 46.06 44.29 39.32
N VAL A 36 45.78 45.18 40.27
CA VAL A 36 44.41 45.62 40.59
C VAL A 36 43.80 46.32 39.38
N ARG A 37 44.53 47.26 38.77
CA ARG A 37 44.05 47.97 37.57
C ARG A 37 43.75 47.04 36.40
N THR A 38 44.59 46.04 36.12
CA THR A 38 44.32 45.08 35.03
C THR A 38 43.14 44.16 35.34
N LEU A 39 42.93 43.79 36.60
CA LEU A 39 41.75 43.03 37.01
C LEU A 39 40.47 43.89 36.93
N GLU A 40 40.53 45.17 37.28
CA GLU A 40 39.43 46.13 37.13
C GLU A 40 39.05 46.33 35.65
N GLU A 41 40.05 46.47 34.76
CA GLU A 41 39.85 46.56 33.31
C GLU A 41 39.17 45.30 32.76
N ARG A 42 39.64 44.10 33.14
CA ARG A 42 39.01 42.82 32.76
C ARG A 42 37.61 42.65 33.35
N LEU A 43 37.38 43.09 34.57
CA LEU A 43 36.06 43.05 35.21
C LEU A 43 35.07 43.95 34.46
N LEU A 44 35.53 45.13 34.00
CA LEU A 44 34.70 46.03 33.21
C LEU A 44 34.37 45.43 31.84
N GLU A 45 35.36 44.84 31.16
CA GLU A 45 35.17 44.19 29.86
C GLU A 45 34.19 43.00 29.95
N THR A 46 34.40 42.11 30.92
CA THR A 46 33.51 40.94 31.13
C THR A 46 32.09 41.36 31.53
N LYS A 47 31.92 42.41 32.34
CA LYS A 47 30.59 42.99 32.61
C LYS A 47 29.94 43.53 31.35
N GLY A 48 30.70 44.17 30.45
CA GLY A 48 30.21 44.63 29.16
C GLY A 48 29.75 43.48 28.27
N GLN A 49 30.55 42.41 28.16
CA GLN A 49 30.19 41.20 27.42
C GLN A 49 28.96 40.51 28.00
N LEU A 50 28.86 40.41 29.33
CA LEU A 50 27.69 39.84 30.00
C LEU A 50 26.44 40.67 29.72
N ALA A 51 26.51 42.00 29.82
CA ALA A 51 25.39 42.88 29.50
C ALA A 51 24.94 42.72 28.04
N GLN A 52 25.90 42.61 27.10
CA GLN A 52 25.61 42.37 25.70
C GLN A 52 24.95 41.00 25.47
N ALA A 53 25.45 39.94 26.10
CA ALA A 53 24.90 38.59 26.01
C ALA A 53 23.50 38.50 26.64
N VAL A 54 23.25 39.20 27.75
CA VAL A 54 21.92 39.29 28.37
C VAL A 54 20.95 40.00 27.43
N SER A 55 21.34 41.14 26.86
CA SER A 55 20.50 41.86 25.89
C SER A 55 20.20 41.02 24.63
N GLN A 56 21.18 40.25 24.15
CA GLN A 56 20.97 39.31 23.04
C GLN A 56 20.00 38.18 23.42
N ASN A 57 20.14 37.60 24.60
CA ASN A 57 19.21 36.58 25.09
C ASN A 57 17.79 37.11 25.27
N GLU A 58 17.63 38.33 25.79
CA GLU A 58 16.32 38.99 25.89
C GLU A 58 15.70 39.18 24.49
N LYS A 59 16.48 39.64 23.52
CA LYS A 59 16.03 39.80 22.14
C LYS A 59 15.63 38.46 21.52
N LEU A 60 16.44 37.41 21.68
CA LEU A 60 16.13 36.07 21.18
C LEU A 60 14.87 35.51 21.83
N THR A 61 14.73 35.68 23.15
CA THR A 61 13.55 35.22 23.89
C THR A 61 12.28 35.92 23.41
N TYR A 62 12.37 37.24 23.17
CA TYR A 62 11.28 37.99 22.57
C TYR A 62 10.92 37.46 21.19
N THR A 63 11.90 37.29 20.29
CA THR A 63 11.64 36.78 18.92
C THR A 63 11.09 35.35 18.91
N LEU A 64 11.54 34.50 19.84
CA LEU A 64 11.04 33.13 19.95
C LEU A 64 9.60 33.11 20.46
N ARG A 65 9.24 34.01 21.38
CA ARG A 65 7.87 34.17 21.86
C ARG A 65 6.96 34.64 20.74
N GLU A 66 7.37 35.67 20.01
CA GLU A 66 6.62 36.20 18.85
C GLU A 66 6.42 35.12 17.77
N ALA A 67 7.48 34.38 17.41
CA ALA A 67 7.37 33.27 16.46
C ALA A 67 6.42 32.16 16.95
N ARG A 68 6.44 31.84 18.25
CA ARG A 68 5.51 30.85 18.84
C ARG A 68 4.06 31.33 18.82
N GLU A 69 3.82 32.61 19.12
CA GLU A 69 2.49 33.22 19.04
C GLU A 69 1.97 33.19 17.60
N HIS A 70 2.80 33.52 16.60
CA HIS A 70 2.45 33.39 15.18
C HIS A 70 2.15 31.94 14.74
N ILE A 71 2.93 30.95 15.20
CA ILE A 71 2.66 29.54 14.89
C ILE A 71 1.34 29.10 15.52
N ALA A 72 1.03 29.56 16.74
CA ALA A 72 -0.23 29.24 17.40
C ALA A 72 -1.43 29.83 16.64
N THR A 73 -1.34 31.08 16.18
CA THR A 73 -2.41 31.70 15.37
C THR A 73 -2.60 30.99 14.03
N LEU A 74 -1.51 30.65 13.34
CA LEU A 74 -1.58 29.92 12.07
C LEU A 74 -2.21 28.53 12.25
N ARG A 75 -1.88 27.83 13.33
CA ARG A 75 -2.52 26.54 13.65
C ARG A 75 -4.02 26.68 13.88
N GLU A 76 -4.45 27.70 14.61
CA GLU A 76 -5.87 27.94 14.85
C GLU A 76 -6.64 28.26 13.54
N GLU A 77 -6.02 28.98 12.61
CA GLU A 77 -6.58 29.22 11.29
C GLU A 77 -6.67 27.94 10.45
N VAL A 78 -5.63 27.11 10.46
CA VAL A 78 -5.65 25.78 9.79
C VAL A 78 -6.75 24.91 10.39
N ASP A 79 -6.84 24.83 11.72
CA ASP A 79 -7.87 24.03 12.41
C ASP A 79 -9.28 24.50 12.02
N LYS A 80 -9.53 25.82 12.00
CA LYS A 80 -10.82 26.39 11.54
C LYS A 80 -11.17 25.97 10.12
N LEU A 81 -10.21 26.02 9.20
CA LEU A 81 -10.43 25.62 7.80
C LEU A 81 -10.69 24.12 7.65
N THR A 82 -10.26 23.29 8.61
CA THR A 82 -10.54 21.84 8.62
C THR A 82 -11.86 21.45 9.29
N GLN A 83 -12.61 22.41 9.88
CA GLN A 83 -13.88 22.10 10.54
C GLN A 83 -14.97 21.73 9.52
N PRO A 84 -15.87 20.77 9.84
CA PRO A 84 -17.05 20.48 9.04
C PRO A 84 -17.97 21.70 8.90
N PRO A 85 -18.73 21.84 7.79
CA PRO A 85 -19.01 20.85 6.76
C PRO A 85 -17.92 20.78 5.67
N SER A 86 -17.48 19.55 5.36
CA SER A 86 -16.47 19.29 4.33
C SER A 86 -17.11 18.66 3.09
N ALA A 87 -16.57 19.00 1.92
CA ALA A 87 -16.97 18.35 0.68
C ALA A 87 -16.17 17.06 0.47
N TYR A 88 -16.77 16.07 -0.17
CA TYR A 88 -16.10 14.83 -0.55
C TYR A 88 -15.83 14.81 -2.05
N GLY A 89 -14.82 14.05 -2.46
CA GLY A 89 -14.51 13.82 -3.86
C GLY A 89 -13.75 12.51 -4.07
N THR A 90 -13.55 12.15 -5.33
CA THR A 90 -12.82 10.94 -5.72
C THR A 90 -11.48 11.34 -6.34
N LEU A 91 -10.37 10.76 -5.86
CA LEU A 91 -9.06 11.00 -6.46
C LEU A 91 -8.96 10.35 -7.84
N LEU A 92 -8.62 11.14 -8.86
CA LEU A 92 -8.48 10.68 -10.24
C LEU A 92 -7.04 10.44 -10.65
N ALA A 93 -6.14 11.36 -10.30
CA ALA A 93 -4.73 11.28 -10.69
C ALA A 93 -3.85 12.14 -9.79
N ARG A 94 -2.56 11.81 -9.77
CA ARG A 94 -1.51 12.59 -9.10
C ARG A 94 -0.63 13.26 -10.13
N ASN A 95 -0.21 14.49 -9.86
CA ASN A 95 0.60 15.29 -10.76
C ASN A 95 2.04 15.42 -10.24
N GLU A 96 2.98 15.66 -11.15
CA GLU A 96 4.41 15.82 -10.82
C GLU A 96 4.71 17.06 -9.97
N ASP A 97 3.80 18.04 -9.96
CA ASP A 97 3.91 19.28 -9.19
C ASP A 97 3.43 19.15 -7.73
N GLY A 98 3.07 17.94 -7.29
CA GLY A 98 2.54 17.66 -5.95
C GLY A 98 1.05 17.97 -5.79
N THR A 99 0.37 18.42 -6.85
CA THR A 99 -1.10 18.58 -6.85
C THR A 99 -1.79 17.27 -7.23
N VAL A 100 -3.08 17.21 -6.96
CA VAL A 100 -3.91 16.06 -7.34
C VAL A 100 -5.15 16.50 -8.12
N ASP A 101 -5.56 15.64 -9.04
CA ASP A 101 -6.81 15.80 -9.77
C ASP A 101 -7.91 15.04 -9.02
N VAL A 102 -8.98 15.73 -8.64
CA VAL A 102 -10.12 15.20 -7.88
C VAL A 102 -11.41 15.46 -8.66
N PHE A 103 -12.35 14.52 -8.57
CA PHE A 103 -13.73 14.74 -9.00
C PHE A 103 -14.59 15.13 -7.80
N SER A 104 -15.15 16.33 -7.79
CA SER A 104 -16.08 16.76 -6.74
C SER A 104 -17.11 17.75 -7.30
N GLY A 105 -18.35 17.68 -6.80
CA GLY A 105 -19.43 18.56 -7.25
C GLY A 105 -19.76 18.49 -8.75
N GLY A 106 -19.56 17.32 -9.37
CA GLY A 106 -19.87 17.09 -10.79
C GLY A 106 -18.82 17.60 -11.78
N ARG A 107 -17.64 18.01 -11.31
CA ARG A 107 -16.55 18.50 -12.16
C ARG A 107 -15.20 18.00 -11.69
N LYS A 108 -14.26 17.90 -12.65
CA LYS A 108 -12.85 17.65 -12.38
C LYS A 108 -12.17 18.94 -11.93
N MET A 109 -11.37 18.88 -10.87
CA MET A 109 -10.59 19.98 -10.33
C MET A 109 -9.18 19.52 -9.99
N ARG A 110 -8.21 20.44 -10.11
CA ARG A 110 -6.84 20.24 -9.63
C ARG A 110 -6.68 20.99 -8.34
N VAL A 111 -6.26 20.29 -7.29
CA VAL A 111 -6.25 20.78 -5.91
C VAL A 111 -4.93 20.44 -5.23
N ALA A 112 -4.58 21.21 -4.20
CA ALA A 112 -3.39 20.94 -3.40
C ALA A 112 -3.68 19.88 -2.32
N LEU A 113 -2.66 19.12 -1.97
CA LEU A 113 -2.67 18.22 -0.82
C LEU A 113 -2.23 18.97 0.44
N HIS A 114 -2.89 18.69 1.57
CA HIS A 114 -2.41 19.14 2.86
C HIS A 114 -1.05 18.49 3.17
N PRO A 115 -0.04 19.23 3.69
CA PRO A 115 1.31 18.72 3.88
C PRO A 115 1.43 17.51 4.83
N GLU A 116 0.43 17.28 5.67
CA GLU A 116 0.41 16.11 6.57
C GLU A 116 0.01 14.82 5.87
N ILE A 117 -0.64 14.88 4.70
CA ILE A 117 -0.96 13.70 3.93
C ILE A 117 0.28 13.31 3.15
N GLY A 118 0.86 12.15 3.49
CA GLY A 118 2.04 11.67 2.82
C GLY A 118 1.77 11.38 1.35
N ASP A 119 2.74 11.70 0.49
CA ASP A 119 2.76 11.36 -0.94
C ASP A 119 2.68 9.85 -1.23
N THR A 120 2.54 8.98 -0.23
CA THR A 120 2.45 7.52 -0.42
C THR A 120 1.15 6.94 0.10
N GLU A 121 0.27 7.76 0.68
CA GLU A 121 -0.96 7.30 1.34
C GLU A 121 -2.22 7.43 0.48
N ILE A 122 -2.11 8.02 -0.72
CA ILE A 122 -3.26 8.30 -1.57
C ILE A 122 -3.15 7.55 -2.90
N GLU A 123 -4.12 6.67 -3.09
CA GLU A 123 -4.31 5.86 -4.28
C GLU A 123 -5.44 6.43 -5.15
N ARG A 124 -5.30 6.27 -6.47
CA ARG A 124 -6.38 6.57 -7.40
C ARG A 124 -7.64 5.77 -7.05
N GLY A 125 -8.78 6.45 -7.02
CA GLY A 125 -10.06 5.86 -6.59
C GLY A 125 -10.36 6.05 -5.09
N ALA A 126 -9.40 6.56 -4.31
CA ALA A 126 -9.63 6.93 -2.92
C ALA A 126 -10.69 8.05 -2.80
N GLU A 127 -11.50 7.98 -1.74
CA GLU A 127 -12.37 9.08 -1.33
C GLU A 127 -11.52 10.12 -0.58
N VAL A 128 -11.60 11.38 -0.99
CA VAL A 128 -10.86 12.49 -0.38
C VAL A 128 -11.82 13.51 0.22
N VAL A 129 -11.40 14.12 1.33
CA VAL A 129 -12.13 15.21 1.98
C VAL A 129 -11.48 16.53 1.63
N LEU A 130 -12.31 17.46 1.17
CA LEU A 130 -11.93 18.81 0.77
C LEU A 130 -12.37 19.81 1.83
N ASN A 131 -11.47 20.74 2.16
CA ASN A 131 -11.81 21.90 2.99
C ASN A 131 -12.52 23.01 2.20
N GLU A 132 -12.84 24.13 2.86
CA GLU A 132 -13.49 25.28 2.21
C GLU A 132 -12.66 25.92 1.08
N SER A 133 -11.33 25.76 1.14
CA SER A 133 -10.41 26.20 0.09
C SER A 133 -10.22 25.16 -1.02
N LEU A 134 -10.98 24.06 -1.00
CA LEU A 134 -10.90 22.93 -1.93
C LEU A 134 -9.55 22.18 -1.89
N ASN A 135 -8.79 22.26 -0.80
CA ASN A 135 -7.60 21.44 -0.61
C ASN A 135 -7.96 20.09 0.03
N VAL A 136 -7.23 19.04 -0.34
CA VAL A 136 -7.42 17.71 0.24
C VAL A 136 -6.80 17.69 1.64
N VAL A 137 -7.61 17.43 2.66
CA VAL A 137 -7.20 17.38 4.07
C VAL A 137 -7.22 15.97 4.66
N LEU A 138 -7.90 15.03 4.00
CA LEU A 138 -7.96 13.64 4.41
C LEU A 138 -8.15 12.74 3.18
N ALA A 139 -7.54 11.56 3.18
CA ALA A 139 -7.79 10.49 2.24
C ALA A 139 -8.37 9.26 2.97
N ARG A 140 -9.27 8.55 2.31
CA ARG A 140 -9.99 7.36 2.83
C ARG A 140 -10.01 6.29 1.74
N SER A 141 -10.39 5.06 2.10
CA SER A 141 -10.68 4.02 1.12
C SER A 141 -11.73 4.50 0.11
N GLY A 142 -11.67 3.98 -1.11
CA GLY A 142 -12.67 4.29 -2.15
C GLY A 142 -14.11 3.95 -1.73
N GLU A 143 -15.08 4.47 -2.49
CA GLU A 143 -16.49 4.17 -2.25
C GLU A 143 -16.76 2.65 -2.38
N VAL A 144 -17.49 2.09 -1.43
CA VAL A 144 -17.89 0.66 -1.43
C VAL A 144 -19.28 0.43 -2.03
N THR A 145 -19.90 1.49 -2.53
CA THR A 145 -21.23 1.47 -3.14
C THR A 145 -21.20 2.20 -4.47
N GLY A 146 -21.98 1.73 -5.44
CA GLY A 146 -21.95 2.30 -6.78
C GLY A 146 -22.72 1.46 -7.78
N GLU A 147 -22.36 1.59 -9.04
CA GLU A 147 -22.94 0.81 -10.14
C GLU A 147 -22.13 -0.46 -10.36
N VAL A 148 -22.81 -1.59 -10.57
CA VAL A 148 -22.15 -2.84 -10.96
C VAL A 148 -22.16 -2.93 -12.48
N VAL A 149 -20.98 -3.10 -13.06
CA VAL A 149 -20.77 -3.24 -14.51
C VAL A 149 -20.06 -4.55 -14.81
N THR A 150 -20.17 -5.00 -16.06
CA THR A 150 -19.45 -6.20 -16.52
C THR A 150 -18.22 -5.78 -17.30
N LEU A 151 -17.05 -6.32 -16.94
CA LEU A 151 -15.82 -6.08 -17.68
C LEU A 151 -15.86 -6.80 -19.03
N LYS A 152 -15.69 -6.07 -20.14
CA LYS A 152 -15.55 -6.68 -21.48
C LYS A 152 -14.10 -7.01 -21.80
N GLU A 153 -13.22 -6.02 -21.68
CA GLU A 153 -11.79 -6.20 -21.90
C GLU A 153 -10.95 -5.18 -21.15
N LEU A 154 -9.72 -5.56 -20.80
CA LEU A 154 -8.71 -4.64 -20.29
C LEU A 154 -7.91 -4.08 -21.48
N LEU A 155 -7.73 -2.76 -21.53
CA LEU A 155 -6.96 -2.12 -22.60
C LEU A 155 -5.46 -2.42 -22.46
N PRO A 156 -4.65 -2.25 -23.54
CA PRO A 156 -3.23 -2.57 -23.52
C PRO A 156 -2.40 -1.83 -22.46
N ASP A 157 -2.87 -0.65 -22.03
CA ASP A 157 -2.23 0.16 -20.99
C ASP A 157 -2.43 -0.39 -19.57
N ARG A 158 -3.36 -1.35 -19.38
CA ARG A 158 -3.75 -1.93 -18.08
C ARG A 158 -4.22 -0.91 -17.04
N THR A 159 -4.53 0.30 -17.45
CA THR A 159 -5.08 1.37 -16.62
C THR A 159 -6.51 1.75 -17.04
N ARG A 160 -6.95 1.25 -18.20
CA ARG A 160 -8.30 1.42 -18.72
C ARG A 160 -8.94 0.09 -19.09
N ALA A 161 -10.26 0.08 -19.06
CA ALA A 161 -11.07 -1.06 -19.42
C ALA A 161 -12.28 -0.63 -20.27
N LEU A 162 -12.69 -1.52 -21.17
CA LEU A 162 -14.00 -1.48 -21.79
C LEU A 162 -14.98 -2.22 -20.89
N ILE A 163 -16.08 -1.57 -20.54
CA ILE A 163 -17.15 -2.14 -19.74
C ILE A 163 -18.47 -2.17 -20.51
N ALA A 164 -19.36 -3.06 -20.10
CA ALA A 164 -20.77 -3.02 -20.44
C ALA A 164 -21.57 -2.58 -19.21
N GLY A 165 -22.27 -1.45 -19.35
CA GLY A 165 -23.22 -0.93 -18.37
C GLY A 165 -24.62 -1.50 -18.57
N ARG A 166 -25.63 -0.79 -18.05
CA ARG A 166 -27.04 -1.15 -18.24
C ARG A 166 -27.44 -1.00 -19.71
N ALA A 167 -28.26 -1.92 -20.22
CA ALA A 167 -28.72 -1.92 -21.62
C ALA A 167 -27.59 -2.02 -22.66
N ASP A 168 -26.53 -2.78 -22.33
CA ASP A 168 -25.39 -3.06 -23.22
C ASP A 168 -24.62 -1.81 -23.68
N GLU A 169 -24.73 -0.70 -22.95
CA GLU A 169 -23.92 0.48 -23.26
C GLU A 169 -22.45 0.20 -23.02
N GLU A 170 -21.62 0.47 -24.01
CA GLU A 170 -20.19 0.27 -23.93
C GLU A 170 -19.48 1.58 -23.58
N ARG A 171 -18.63 1.52 -22.56
CA ARG A 171 -17.86 2.69 -22.11
C ARG A 171 -16.44 2.30 -21.78
N VAL A 172 -15.51 3.17 -22.14
CA VAL A 172 -14.13 3.09 -21.66
C VAL A 172 -14.03 3.86 -20.36
N VAL A 173 -13.56 3.17 -19.33
CA VAL A 173 -13.40 3.69 -17.97
C VAL A 173 -11.98 3.42 -17.47
N GLU A 174 -11.57 4.14 -16.44
CA GLU A 174 -10.25 3.99 -15.85
C GLU A 174 -10.31 3.12 -14.59
N LEU A 175 -9.22 2.42 -14.28
CA LEU A 175 -9.10 1.58 -13.09
C LEU A 175 -8.59 2.41 -11.91
N ALA A 176 -9.13 2.17 -10.72
CA ALA A 176 -8.51 2.53 -9.45
C ALA A 176 -7.23 1.72 -9.24
N ASP A 177 -6.30 2.26 -8.44
CA ASP A 177 -5.01 1.61 -8.21
C ASP A 177 -5.17 0.24 -7.52
N THR A 178 -6.23 0.07 -6.72
CA THR A 178 -6.62 -1.20 -6.09
C THR A 178 -6.83 -2.34 -7.09
N LEU A 179 -7.25 -2.03 -8.32
CA LEU A 179 -7.47 -3.01 -9.39
C LEU A 179 -6.25 -3.21 -10.29
N VAL A 180 -5.27 -2.32 -10.22
CA VAL A 180 -4.07 -2.40 -11.05
C VAL A 180 -3.21 -3.56 -10.57
N GLY A 181 -3.09 -4.58 -11.41
CA GLY A 181 -2.33 -5.80 -11.09
C GLY A 181 -3.20 -6.97 -10.62
N GLU A 182 -4.50 -6.75 -10.38
CA GLU A 182 -5.44 -7.85 -10.22
C GLU A 182 -5.64 -8.65 -11.51
N ARG A 183 -5.98 -9.93 -11.37
CA ARG A 183 -6.31 -10.81 -12.50
C ARG A 183 -7.76 -10.60 -12.92
N LEU A 184 -8.02 -9.51 -13.64
CA LEU A 184 -9.32 -9.20 -14.22
C LEU A 184 -9.56 -9.98 -15.53
N ARG A 185 -10.75 -10.54 -15.69
CA ARG A 185 -11.18 -11.29 -16.87
C ARG A 185 -12.48 -10.74 -17.45
N ALA A 186 -12.66 -10.94 -18.75
CA ALA A 186 -13.93 -10.66 -19.42
C ALA A 186 -15.06 -11.42 -18.71
N GLY A 187 -16.15 -10.72 -18.38
CA GLY A 187 -17.29 -11.25 -17.63
C GLY A 187 -17.25 -10.96 -16.12
N ASP A 188 -16.14 -10.49 -15.57
CA ASP A 188 -16.06 -10.13 -14.15
C ASP A 188 -17.06 -9.00 -13.82
N ALA A 189 -17.76 -9.12 -12.68
CA ALA A 189 -18.47 -7.97 -12.12
C ALA A 189 -17.48 -7.05 -11.43
N VAL A 190 -17.58 -5.77 -11.74
CA VAL A 190 -16.75 -4.74 -11.14
C VAL A 190 -17.64 -3.62 -10.63
N LEU A 191 -17.34 -3.12 -9.44
CA LEU A 191 -17.96 -1.94 -8.87
C LEU A 191 -17.37 -0.70 -9.54
N MET A 192 -18.23 0.19 -10.00
CA MET A 192 -17.89 1.44 -10.66
C MET A 192 -18.53 2.62 -9.93
N ASP A 193 -17.76 3.69 -9.71
CA ASP A 193 -18.33 5.01 -9.43
C ASP A 193 -18.68 5.70 -10.75
N ALA A 194 -19.98 5.78 -11.04
CA ALA A 194 -20.50 6.40 -12.25
C ALA A 194 -20.18 7.91 -12.36
N ARG A 195 -19.91 8.58 -11.23
CA ARG A 195 -19.61 10.02 -11.20
C ARG A 195 -18.18 10.30 -11.67
N SER A 196 -17.20 9.57 -11.15
CA SER A 196 -15.80 9.69 -11.56
C SER A 196 -15.45 8.87 -12.80
N GLY A 197 -16.25 7.85 -13.13
CA GLY A 197 -15.95 6.90 -14.20
C GLY A 197 -14.80 5.96 -13.86
N LEU A 198 -14.65 5.62 -12.57
CA LEU A 198 -13.61 4.73 -12.06
C LEU A 198 -14.16 3.37 -11.67
N LEU A 199 -13.43 2.32 -12.04
CA LEU A 199 -13.61 0.98 -11.49
C LEU A 199 -12.88 0.88 -10.16
N LEU A 200 -13.58 0.48 -9.10
CA LEU A 200 -13.08 0.54 -7.72
C LEU A 200 -12.70 -0.83 -7.17
N GLU A 201 -13.54 -1.84 -7.39
CA GLU A 201 -13.40 -3.16 -6.76
C GLU A 201 -13.97 -4.26 -7.65
N ARG A 202 -13.31 -5.42 -7.74
CA ARG A 202 -13.86 -6.60 -8.39
C ARG A 202 -14.78 -7.32 -7.41
N LEU A 203 -16.04 -7.50 -7.79
CA LEU A 203 -17.03 -8.17 -6.96
C LEU A 203 -17.01 -9.68 -7.20
N PRO A 204 -16.95 -10.51 -6.13
CA PRO A 204 -17.13 -11.95 -6.28
C PRO A 204 -18.56 -12.25 -6.77
N ARG A 205 -18.70 -13.06 -7.83
CA ARG A 205 -20.01 -13.55 -8.31
C ARG A 205 -20.20 -15.00 -7.83
N PRO A 206 -20.91 -15.23 -6.71
CA PRO A 206 -21.12 -16.59 -6.20
C PRO A 206 -21.88 -17.48 -7.19
N GLU A 207 -22.79 -16.92 -8.00
CA GLU A 207 -23.62 -17.70 -8.95
C GLU A 207 -22.80 -18.37 -10.07
N VAL A 208 -21.64 -17.80 -10.48
CA VAL A 208 -20.77 -18.39 -11.52
C VAL A 208 -19.85 -19.46 -10.93
N GLU A 209 -19.40 -19.27 -9.70
CA GLU A 209 -18.61 -20.26 -8.95
C GLU A 209 -19.46 -21.49 -8.60
N GLU A 210 -20.76 -21.32 -8.32
CA GLU A 210 -21.67 -22.42 -7.98
C GLU A 210 -21.98 -23.38 -9.15
N LEU A 211 -21.84 -22.92 -10.41
CA LEU A 211 -21.93 -23.76 -11.61
C LEU A 211 -20.65 -24.57 -11.88
N VAL A 212 -19.54 -24.15 -11.28
CA VAL A 212 -18.24 -24.83 -11.33
C VAL A 212 -18.14 -25.70 -10.08
N LEU A 213 -18.73 -26.89 -10.10
CA LEU A 213 -18.46 -27.88 -9.06
C LEU A 213 -16.96 -28.24 -9.09
N GLU A 214 -16.23 -27.85 -8.05
CA GLU A 214 -14.78 -28.11 -7.93
C GLU A 214 -14.47 -29.59 -7.64
N GLU A 215 -15.46 -30.39 -7.26
CA GLU A 215 -15.23 -31.76 -6.80
C GLU A 215 -15.58 -32.81 -7.88
N VAL A 216 -14.56 -33.58 -8.27
CA VAL A 216 -14.71 -34.80 -9.05
C VAL A 216 -15.62 -35.77 -8.28
N PRO A 217 -16.73 -36.23 -8.86
CA PRO A 217 -17.65 -37.12 -8.16
C PRO A 217 -16.99 -38.47 -7.80
N ASP A 218 -17.27 -38.98 -6.60
CA ASP A 218 -16.84 -40.32 -6.13
C ASP A 218 -17.63 -41.48 -6.76
N ILE A 219 -17.84 -41.46 -8.07
CA ILE A 219 -18.51 -42.54 -8.81
C ILE A 219 -17.47 -43.27 -9.64
N SER A 220 -17.44 -44.59 -9.57
CA SER A 220 -16.53 -45.45 -10.34
C SER A 220 -17.28 -46.16 -11.47
N TYR A 221 -16.55 -46.81 -12.39
CA TYR A 221 -17.16 -47.63 -13.43
C TYR A 221 -17.92 -48.83 -12.84
N GLU A 222 -17.52 -49.33 -11.67
CA GLU A 222 -18.20 -50.43 -10.97
C GLU A 222 -19.61 -50.05 -10.52
N ASP A 223 -19.88 -48.76 -10.34
CA ASP A 223 -21.19 -48.23 -9.97
C ASP A 223 -22.14 -48.09 -11.19
N VAL A 224 -21.65 -48.36 -12.41
CA VAL A 224 -22.39 -48.25 -13.66
C VAL A 224 -22.72 -49.64 -14.22
N GLY A 225 -23.95 -50.10 -14.02
CA GLY A 225 -24.38 -51.43 -14.47
C GLY A 225 -24.80 -51.50 -15.94
N GLY A 226 -24.34 -52.52 -16.66
CA GLY A 226 -24.88 -52.94 -17.97
C GLY A 226 -24.49 -52.07 -19.16
N LEU A 227 -23.42 -51.29 -19.04
CA LEU A 227 -22.91 -50.39 -20.09
C LEU A 227 -21.45 -50.68 -20.45
N ASP A 228 -21.00 -51.93 -20.32
CA ASP A 228 -19.59 -52.33 -20.46
C ASP A 228 -18.99 -51.90 -21.80
N ASP A 229 -19.69 -52.18 -22.91
CA ASP A 229 -19.26 -51.78 -24.27
C ASP A 229 -19.13 -50.25 -24.42
N GLN A 230 -20.01 -49.48 -23.77
CA GLN A 230 -19.98 -48.02 -23.83
C GLN A 230 -18.89 -47.44 -22.91
N ILE A 231 -18.64 -48.08 -21.76
CA ILE A 231 -17.55 -47.73 -20.86
C ILE A 231 -16.22 -47.91 -21.59
N GLU A 232 -16.00 -49.04 -22.27
CA GLU A 232 -14.79 -49.30 -23.05
C GLU A 232 -14.56 -48.22 -24.12
N GLN A 233 -15.59 -47.91 -24.93
CA GLN A 233 -15.50 -46.88 -25.98
C GLN A 233 -15.17 -45.48 -25.43
N ILE A 234 -15.77 -45.08 -24.31
CA ILE A 234 -15.50 -43.77 -23.71
C ILE A 234 -14.12 -43.75 -23.06
N THR A 235 -13.71 -44.84 -22.42
CA THR A 235 -12.37 -45.00 -21.83
C THR A 235 -11.30 -44.84 -22.91
N ASP A 236 -11.48 -45.48 -24.07
CA ASP A 236 -10.57 -45.36 -25.21
C ASP A 236 -10.57 -43.94 -25.81
N ALA A 237 -11.73 -43.29 -25.86
CA ALA A 237 -11.84 -41.95 -26.42
C ALA A 237 -11.26 -40.87 -25.50
N VAL A 238 -11.38 -41.02 -24.18
CA VAL A 238 -11.01 -40.00 -23.19
C VAL A 238 -9.67 -40.29 -22.54
N GLU A 239 -9.39 -41.53 -22.11
CA GLU A 239 -8.23 -41.82 -21.29
C GLU A 239 -6.98 -42.13 -22.13
N LEU A 240 -7.14 -42.86 -23.23
CA LEU A 240 -6.04 -43.28 -24.12
C LEU A 240 -5.19 -42.10 -24.63
N PRO A 241 -5.78 -40.97 -25.07
CA PRO A 241 -5.01 -39.80 -25.51
C PRO A 241 -4.16 -39.17 -24.40
N PHE A 242 -4.61 -39.25 -23.14
CA PHE A 242 -3.89 -38.68 -21.99
C PHE A 242 -2.80 -39.62 -21.48
N VAL A 243 -3.04 -40.93 -21.45
CA VAL A 243 -2.05 -41.92 -21.01
C VAL A 243 -0.95 -42.12 -22.06
N HIS A 244 -1.30 -42.07 -23.34
CA HIS A 244 -0.38 -42.36 -24.45
C HIS A 244 -0.09 -41.14 -25.34
N GLN A 245 0.13 -39.97 -24.74
CA GLN A 245 0.38 -38.71 -25.48
C GLN A 245 1.50 -38.83 -26.53
N ALA A 246 2.60 -39.51 -26.20
CA ALA A 246 3.72 -39.69 -27.11
C ALA A 246 3.34 -40.51 -28.36
N LEU A 247 2.51 -41.55 -28.18
CA LEU A 247 2.04 -42.40 -29.28
C LEU A 247 1.09 -41.61 -30.19
N PHE A 248 0.16 -40.85 -29.61
CA PHE A 248 -0.73 -39.98 -30.38
C PHE A 248 0.03 -38.91 -31.18
N ALA A 249 1.09 -38.34 -30.61
CA ALA A 249 1.96 -37.38 -31.29
C ALA A 249 2.78 -38.04 -32.42
N GLU A 250 3.34 -39.24 -32.18
CA GLU A 250 4.12 -40.01 -33.16
C GLU A 250 3.28 -40.36 -34.40
N PHE A 251 2.06 -40.86 -34.18
CA PHE A 251 1.15 -41.24 -35.27
C PHE A 251 0.29 -40.08 -35.79
N GLN A 252 0.49 -38.85 -35.29
CA GLN A 252 -0.28 -37.66 -35.66
C GLN A 252 -1.80 -37.85 -35.54
N LEU A 253 -2.22 -38.62 -34.53
CA LEU A 253 -3.63 -38.91 -34.28
C LEU A 253 -4.26 -37.75 -33.50
N PRO A 254 -5.36 -37.15 -33.97
CA PRO A 254 -6.06 -36.12 -33.22
C PRO A 254 -6.78 -36.74 -32.01
N ALA A 255 -6.58 -36.14 -30.83
CA ALA A 255 -7.38 -36.49 -29.66
C ALA A 255 -8.85 -36.06 -29.86
N PRO A 256 -9.84 -36.90 -29.51
CA PRO A 256 -11.24 -36.51 -29.53
C PRO A 256 -11.48 -35.29 -28.63
N LYS A 257 -12.11 -34.24 -29.17
CA LYS A 257 -12.38 -33.00 -28.42
C LYS A 257 -13.69 -33.01 -27.62
N GLY A 258 -14.58 -33.98 -27.90
CA GLY A 258 -15.88 -34.06 -27.26
C GLY A 258 -16.58 -35.38 -27.56
N ILE A 259 -17.46 -35.78 -26.66
CA ILE A 259 -18.23 -37.03 -26.74
C ILE A 259 -19.71 -36.69 -26.63
N LEU A 260 -20.52 -37.31 -27.51
CA LEU A 260 -21.96 -37.17 -27.48
C LEU A 260 -22.60 -38.44 -26.91
N LEU A 261 -23.15 -38.34 -25.70
CA LEU A 261 -23.94 -39.40 -25.08
C LEU A 261 -25.41 -39.19 -25.41
N TYR A 262 -26.02 -40.09 -26.19
CA TYR A 262 -27.42 -40.01 -26.58
C TYR A 262 -28.23 -41.25 -26.17
N GLY A 263 -29.54 -41.21 -26.36
CA GLY A 263 -30.46 -42.31 -26.06
C GLY A 263 -31.56 -41.92 -25.06
N PRO A 264 -32.39 -42.89 -24.62
CA PRO A 264 -33.52 -42.61 -23.73
C PRO A 264 -33.08 -41.95 -22.40
N PRO A 265 -33.93 -41.11 -21.77
CA PRO A 265 -33.66 -40.56 -20.45
C PRO A 265 -33.64 -41.68 -19.40
N GLY A 266 -32.79 -41.54 -18.37
CA GLY A 266 -32.66 -42.53 -17.30
C GLY A 266 -31.66 -43.67 -17.56
N CYS A 267 -31.05 -43.77 -18.74
CA CYS A 267 -30.05 -44.81 -19.06
C CYS A 267 -28.62 -44.50 -18.56
N GLY A 268 -28.45 -43.77 -17.46
CA GLY A 268 -27.12 -43.58 -16.84
C GLY A 268 -26.13 -42.64 -17.54
N LYS A 269 -26.53 -41.84 -18.54
CA LYS A 269 -25.63 -40.91 -19.28
C LYS A 269 -24.84 -39.96 -18.38
N THR A 270 -25.48 -39.42 -17.35
CA THR A 270 -24.80 -38.55 -16.38
C THR A 270 -23.88 -39.35 -15.45
N LEU A 271 -24.24 -40.58 -15.09
CA LEU A 271 -23.43 -41.44 -14.21
C LEU A 271 -22.14 -41.88 -14.90
N ILE A 272 -22.22 -42.31 -16.17
CA ILE A 272 -21.02 -42.69 -16.93
C ILE A 272 -20.08 -41.50 -17.13
N ALA A 273 -20.61 -40.29 -17.41
CA ALA A 273 -19.78 -39.09 -17.52
C ALA A 273 -19.03 -38.76 -16.22
N LYS A 274 -19.69 -38.95 -15.06
CA LYS A 274 -19.06 -38.77 -13.74
C LYS A 274 -17.99 -39.84 -13.46
N ALA A 275 -18.27 -41.10 -13.80
CA ALA A 275 -17.33 -42.20 -13.64
C ALA A 275 -16.05 -42.00 -14.47
N VAL A 276 -16.20 -41.52 -15.71
CA VAL A 276 -15.08 -41.20 -16.61
C VAL A 276 -14.22 -40.07 -16.05
N ALA A 277 -14.85 -39.01 -15.51
CA ALA A 277 -14.12 -37.90 -14.89
C ALA A 277 -13.28 -38.37 -13.69
N ASN A 278 -13.83 -39.26 -12.85
CA ASN A 278 -13.13 -39.85 -11.72
C ASN A 278 -11.96 -40.74 -12.15
N SER A 279 -12.17 -41.62 -13.15
CA SER A 279 -11.11 -42.47 -13.69
C SER A 279 -9.98 -41.66 -14.31
N LEU A 280 -10.31 -40.64 -15.11
CA LEU A 280 -9.32 -39.74 -15.72
C LEU A 280 -8.50 -39.00 -14.65
N ALA A 281 -9.16 -38.50 -13.59
CA ALA A 281 -8.48 -37.84 -12.48
C ALA A 281 -7.45 -38.78 -11.81
N LYS A 282 -7.83 -40.03 -11.53
CA LYS A 282 -6.93 -41.04 -10.95
C LYS A 282 -5.74 -41.34 -11.84
N LYS A 283 -5.97 -41.59 -13.14
CA LYS A 283 -4.88 -41.88 -14.10
C LYS A 283 -3.93 -40.70 -14.30
N VAL A 284 -4.44 -39.47 -14.33
CA VAL A 284 -3.61 -38.27 -14.43
C VAL A 284 -2.75 -38.08 -13.19
N ALA A 285 -3.29 -38.35 -11.99
CA ALA A 285 -2.54 -38.33 -10.74
C ALA A 285 -1.44 -39.41 -10.72
N GLU A 286 -1.72 -40.62 -11.21
CA GLU A 286 -0.75 -41.71 -11.33
C GLU A 286 0.40 -41.37 -12.30
N VAL A 287 0.09 -40.79 -13.45
CA VAL A 287 1.09 -40.44 -14.48
C VAL A 287 1.92 -39.21 -14.09
N SER A 288 1.32 -38.21 -13.43
CA SER A 288 2.00 -36.97 -13.08
C SER A 288 2.80 -37.05 -11.77
N GLY A 289 2.55 -38.06 -10.94
CA GLY A 289 3.18 -38.21 -9.62
C GLY A 289 2.77 -37.13 -8.60
N ASP A 290 1.77 -36.33 -8.93
CA ASP A 290 1.26 -35.24 -8.13
C ASP A 290 -0.18 -35.57 -7.70
N SER A 291 -0.33 -35.98 -6.44
CA SER A 291 -1.63 -36.27 -5.84
C SER A 291 -2.52 -35.03 -5.70
N GLU A 292 -1.97 -33.83 -5.91
CA GLU A 292 -2.73 -32.57 -5.92
C GLU A 292 -3.13 -32.10 -7.32
N ALA A 293 -2.90 -32.89 -8.38
CA ALA A 293 -3.38 -32.56 -9.72
C ALA A 293 -4.92 -32.48 -9.75
N ARG A 294 -5.45 -31.25 -9.59
CA ARG A 294 -6.88 -30.98 -9.55
C ARG A 294 -7.50 -31.22 -10.92
N SER A 295 -8.21 -32.33 -11.07
CA SER A 295 -9.13 -32.55 -12.18
C SER A 295 -10.43 -31.80 -11.87
N TYR A 296 -11.00 -31.13 -12.87
CA TYR A 296 -12.22 -30.34 -12.71
C TYR A 296 -13.37 -31.02 -13.48
N PHE A 297 -14.52 -31.20 -12.84
CA PHE A 297 -15.72 -31.74 -13.47
C PHE A 297 -16.84 -30.69 -13.51
N LEU A 298 -17.00 -30.05 -14.67
CA LEU A 298 -18.02 -29.04 -14.91
C LEU A 298 -19.35 -29.70 -15.28
N ASN A 299 -20.30 -29.75 -14.35
CA ASN A 299 -21.64 -30.30 -14.60
C ASN A 299 -22.65 -29.19 -14.86
N ILE A 300 -22.90 -28.91 -16.14
CA ILE A 300 -23.86 -27.89 -16.57
C ILE A 300 -25.09 -28.58 -17.17
N LYS A 301 -26.27 -28.40 -16.57
CA LYS A 301 -27.52 -28.96 -17.13
C LYS A 301 -28.10 -28.01 -18.17
N GLY A 302 -28.68 -28.56 -19.25
CA GLY A 302 -29.32 -27.76 -20.31
C GLY A 302 -30.33 -26.72 -19.80
N PRO A 303 -31.22 -27.04 -18.83
CA PRO A 303 -32.09 -26.04 -18.21
C PRO A 303 -31.38 -24.95 -17.40
N GLU A 304 -30.18 -25.21 -16.87
CA GLU A 304 -29.38 -24.21 -16.14
C GLU A 304 -28.81 -23.16 -17.10
N LEU A 305 -28.52 -23.53 -18.35
CA LEU A 305 -28.17 -22.58 -19.42
C LEU A 305 -29.36 -21.72 -19.88
N LEU A 306 -30.58 -22.23 -19.72
CA LEU A 306 -31.80 -21.56 -20.16
C LEU A 306 -32.40 -20.62 -19.11
N ASN A 307 -31.94 -20.70 -17.86
CA ASN A 307 -32.44 -19.84 -16.80
C ASN A 307 -31.55 -18.60 -16.60
N LYS A 308 -32.24 -17.45 -16.56
CA LYS A 308 -31.83 -16.06 -16.27
C LYS A 308 -31.31 -15.14 -17.39
N TYR A 309 -30.71 -15.61 -18.49
CA TYR A 309 -30.20 -14.69 -19.53
C TYR A 309 -30.56 -15.12 -20.95
N VAL A 310 -31.81 -14.85 -21.33
CA VAL A 310 -32.14 -14.69 -22.76
C VAL A 310 -31.48 -13.37 -23.21
N GLY A 311 -30.23 -13.43 -23.71
CA GLY A 311 -29.65 -12.32 -24.49
C GLY A 311 -28.29 -11.74 -24.08
N GLU A 312 -27.62 -12.20 -23.01
CA GLU A 312 -26.22 -11.77 -22.76
C GLU A 312 -25.24 -12.68 -23.52
N THR A 313 -24.78 -12.22 -24.68
CA THR A 313 -23.62 -12.74 -25.43
C THR A 313 -22.62 -11.63 -25.64
#